data_AF-A0A920U4L7-F1
#
_entry.id   AF-A0A920U4L7-F1
#
_cell.length_a   1.000
_cell.length_b   1.000
_cell.length_c   1.000
_cell.angle_alpha   90.00
_cell.angle_beta   90.00
_cell.angle_gamma   90.00
#
_symmetry.space_group_name_H-M   'P 1'
#
loop_
_entity.id
_entity.type
_entity.pdbx_description
1 polymer ?
#
loop_
_entity_poly.entity_id
_entity_poly.type
_entity_poly.pdbx_seq_one_letter_code
_entity_poly.pdbx_strand_id
1 'polypeptide(L)'
;MGMPDHVVQPKSVESQYPYSLTGDLHKAHESAVVERLEQVTTLAFLAGITTQIKLVTSVMIIPYRNPILTAKMLSTLDMLSKGPLILGAGVGWMEEEI
;
A
#
# COMPACT_ATOMS: atom_id res chain seq x y z
N MET A 1 8.76 1.80 -8.57
CA MET A 1 8.60 0.83 -7.47
C MET A 1 7.19 0.96 -6.93
N GLY A 2 6.43 -0.14 -6.91
CA GLY A 2 5.08 -0.17 -6.35
C GLY A 2 5.11 -0.74 -4.94
N MET A 3 4.49 -0.04 -3.99
CA MET A 3 4.38 -0.51 -2.60
C MET A 3 2.90 -0.78 -2.26
N PRO A 4 2.52 -2.00 -1.84
CA PRO A 4 1.16 -2.29 -1.38
C PRO A 4 0.88 -1.66 -0.02
N ASP A 5 -0.40 -1.59 0.33
CA ASP A 5 -0.87 -1.04 1.59
C ASP A 5 -1.54 -2.13 2.41
N HIS A 6 -1.14 -2.24 3.68
CA HIS A 6 -1.81 -3.01 4.71
C HIS A 6 -1.47 -2.39 6.06
N VAL A 7 -2.48 -1.94 6.81
CA VAL A 7 -2.28 -1.33 8.13
C VAL A 7 -2.28 -2.39 9.22
N VAL A 8 -3.09 -3.43 9.04
CA VAL A 8 -3.22 -4.56 9.96
C VAL A 8 -3.21 -5.85 9.16
N GLN A 9 -2.51 -6.87 9.67
CA GLN A 9 -2.62 -8.22 9.14
C GLN A 9 -3.53 -9.04 10.06
N PRO A 10 -4.78 -9.32 9.66
CA PRO A 10 -5.63 -10.23 10.43
C PRO A 10 -5.07 -11.66 10.38
N LYS A 11 -5.31 -12.39 11.48
CA LYS A 11 -4.88 -13.80 11.63
C LYS A 11 -5.73 -14.77 10.80
N SER A 12 -6.96 -14.39 10.49
CA SER A 12 -7.93 -15.13 9.69
C SER A 12 -8.60 -14.15 8.73
N VAL A 13 -8.76 -14.55 7.48
CA VAL A 13 -9.49 -13.77 6.47
C VAL A 13 -10.53 -14.67 5.85
N GLU A 14 -11.80 -14.29 6.00
CA GLU A 14 -12.96 -14.92 5.37
C GLU A 14 -13.37 -14.16 4.09
N SER A 15 -13.00 -12.88 3.97
CA SER A 15 -13.17 -12.07 2.76
C SER A 15 -12.53 -12.72 1.53
N GLN A 16 -13.29 -12.78 0.44
CA GLN A 16 -12.79 -13.32 -0.83
C GLN A 16 -11.84 -12.34 -1.50
N TYR A 17 -10.69 -12.82 -1.97
CA TYR A 17 -9.77 -12.00 -2.74
C TYR A 17 -10.35 -11.67 -4.12
N PRO A 18 -10.58 -10.39 -4.46
CA PRO A 18 -11.24 -10.01 -5.72
C PRO A 18 -10.43 -10.40 -6.98
N TYR A 19 -9.13 -10.62 -6.82
CA TYR A 19 -8.20 -10.86 -7.93
C TYR A 19 -7.77 -12.33 -8.04
N SER A 20 -8.39 -13.25 -7.27
CA SER A 20 -8.18 -14.69 -7.41
C SER A 20 -9.39 -15.35 -8.07
N LEU A 21 -9.15 -16.26 -9.02
CA LEU A 21 -10.21 -17.08 -9.64
C LEU A 21 -10.93 -17.96 -8.60
N THR A 22 -10.27 -18.30 -7.49
CA THR A 22 -10.85 -19.12 -6.43
C THR A 22 -11.31 -18.29 -5.22
N GLY A 23 -11.06 -16.98 -5.20
CA GLY A 23 -11.26 -16.11 -4.03
C GLY A 23 -10.32 -16.39 -2.85
N ASP A 24 -9.46 -17.42 -2.96
CA ASP A 24 -8.56 -17.88 -1.89
C ASP A 24 -7.30 -17.01 -1.84
N LEU A 25 -7.12 -16.32 -0.71
CA LEU A 25 -5.98 -15.46 -0.44
C LEU A 25 -4.69 -16.22 -0.23
N HIS A 26 -4.75 -17.35 0.47
CA HIS A 26 -3.57 -18.13 0.78
C HIS A 26 -2.96 -18.72 -0.49
N LYS A 27 -3.79 -19.11 -1.47
CA LYS A 27 -3.32 -19.53 -2.80
C LYS A 27 -2.84 -18.37 -3.65
N ALA A 28 -3.48 -17.20 -3.55
CA ALA A 28 -3.07 -16.01 -4.30
C ALA A 28 -1.74 -15.41 -3.78
N HIS A 29 -1.38 -15.70 -2.53
CA HIS A 29 -0.23 -15.14 -1.83
C HIS A 29 0.55 -16.21 -1.06
N GLU A 30 0.81 -17.37 -1.68
CA GLU A 30 1.58 -18.48 -1.09
C GLU A 30 2.99 -18.06 -0.61
N SER A 31 3.48 -16.89 -1.06
CA SER A 31 4.78 -16.30 -0.74
C SER A 31 4.73 -15.05 0.14
N ALA A 32 3.56 -14.57 0.59
CA ALA A 32 3.43 -13.29 1.30
C ALA A 32 3.41 -13.37 2.83
N VAL A 33 4.14 -14.33 3.42
CA VAL A 33 4.54 -14.25 4.84
C VAL A 33 5.77 -13.37 4.93
N VAL A 34 5.60 -12.09 4.62
CA VAL A 34 6.65 -11.08 4.77
C VAL A 34 6.04 -9.94 5.55
N GLU A 35 6.73 -9.47 6.58
CA GLU A 35 6.36 -8.26 7.30
C GLU A 35 5.95 -7.17 6.31
N ARG A 36 4.69 -6.75 6.37
CA ARG A 36 4.17 -5.71 5.49
C ARG A 36 4.59 -4.37 6.06
N LEU A 37 5.59 -3.75 5.44
CA LEU A 37 6.05 -2.43 5.85
C LEU A 37 4.98 -1.37 5.55
N GLU A 38 4.92 -0.34 6.38
CA GLU A 38 4.00 0.78 6.15
C GLU A 38 4.37 1.49 4.84
N GLN A 39 3.35 1.72 4.01
CA GLN A 39 3.48 2.12 2.62
C GLN A 39 4.23 3.44 2.45
N VAL A 40 3.79 4.50 3.15
CA VAL A 40 4.30 5.87 2.93
C VAL A 40 5.72 6.01 3.47
N THR A 41 6.00 5.42 4.64
CA THR A 41 7.31 5.43 5.28
C THR A 41 8.34 4.66 4.45
N THR A 42 7.95 3.53 3.87
CA THR A 42 8.81 2.74 2.98
C THR A 42 9.15 3.54 1.72
N LEU A 43 8.14 4.17 1.10
CA LEU A 43 8.37 5.01 -0.08
C LEU A 43 9.24 6.24 0.25
N ALA A 44 9.09 6.84 1.43
CA ALA A 44 9.93 7.95 1.87
C ALA A 44 11.40 7.54 2.07
N PHE A 45 11.65 6.36 2.62
CA PHE A 45 13.00 5.81 2.71
C PHE A 45 13.61 5.61 1.31
N LEU A 46 12.86 5.00 0.39
CA LEU A 46 13.31 4.79 -0.99
C LEU A 46 13.55 6.10 -1.74
N ALA A 47 12.71 7.12 -1.52
CA ALA A 47 12.89 8.46 -2.07
C ALA A 47 14.23 9.09 -1.66
N GLY A 48 14.71 8.82 -0.44
CA GLY A 48 15.98 9.35 0.04
C GLY A 48 17.22 8.71 -0.61
N ILE A 49 17.11 7.48 -1.09
CA ILE A 49 18.25 6.70 -1.63
C ILE A 49 18.20 6.53 -3.16
N THR A 50 17.15 7.00 -3.81
CA THR A 50 16.96 6.88 -5.27
C THR A 50 16.66 8.24 -5.91
N THR A 51 17.05 8.41 -7.17
CA THR A 51 16.93 9.71 -7.87
C THR A 51 16.22 9.64 -9.22
N GLN A 52 15.95 8.43 -9.74
CA GLN A 52 15.44 8.25 -11.11
C GLN A 52 14.25 7.29 -11.21
N ILE A 53 13.76 6.76 -10.08
CA ILE A 53 12.64 5.81 -10.09
C ILE A 53 11.32 6.52 -9.85
N LYS A 54 10.26 6.02 -10.49
CA LYS A 54 8.88 6.42 -10.16
C LYS A 54 8.44 5.69 -8.89
N LEU A 55 7.85 6.42 -7.95
CA LEU A 55 7.27 5.84 -6.73
C LEU A 55 5.76 5.68 -6.93
N VAL A 56 5.22 4.52 -6.57
CA VAL A 56 3.80 4.19 -6.81
C VAL A 56 3.19 3.57 -5.56
N THR A 57 2.03 4.07 -5.13
CA THR A 57 1.20 3.39 -4.13
C THR A 57 0.31 2.37 -4.83
N SER A 58 0.46 1.08 -4.56
CA SER A 58 -0.14 -0.01 -5.34
C SER A 58 -0.80 -1.07 -4.46
N VAL A 59 -1.97 -0.84 -3.89
CA VAL A 59 -2.83 0.37 -3.94
C VAL A 59 -2.90 0.97 -2.54
N MET A 60 -3.03 2.29 -2.41
CA MET A 60 -3.30 2.95 -1.13
C MET A 60 -4.79 2.82 -0.77
N ILE A 61 -5.11 2.25 0.40
CA ILE A 61 -6.49 2.13 0.88
C ILE A 61 -6.84 3.42 1.65
N ILE A 62 -7.58 4.30 0.99
CA ILE A 62 -7.87 5.65 1.48
C ILE A 62 -8.67 5.66 2.80
N PRO A 63 -9.70 4.80 2.99
CA PRO A 63 -10.52 4.84 4.21
C PRO A 63 -9.77 4.55 5.52
N TYR A 64 -8.62 3.86 5.48
CA TYR A 64 -7.91 3.44 6.68
C TYR A 64 -7.21 4.59 7.43
N ARG A 65 -7.14 5.78 6.83
CA ARG A 65 -6.34 6.88 7.38
C ARG A 65 -7.03 8.21 7.20
N ASN A 66 -6.69 9.16 8.08
CA ASN A 66 -7.21 10.52 7.98
C ASN A 66 -6.84 11.13 6.62
N PRO A 67 -7.81 11.58 5.81
CA PRO A 67 -7.54 12.02 4.44
C PRO A 67 -6.70 13.31 4.39
N ILE A 68 -6.87 14.21 5.36
CA ILE A 68 -6.12 15.47 5.43
C ILE A 68 -4.65 15.17 5.75
N LEU A 69 -4.40 14.31 6.74
CA LEU A 69 -3.04 13.91 7.09
C LEU A 69 -2.38 13.13 5.94
N THR A 70 -3.11 12.22 5.30
CA THR A 70 -2.63 11.44 4.16
C THR A 70 -2.21 12.33 3.00
N ALA A 71 -3.04 13.33 2.66
CA ALA A 71 -2.69 14.32 1.64
C ALA A 71 -1.40 15.08 1.99
N LYS A 72 -1.23 15.49 3.25
CA LYS A 72 0.00 16.16 3.68
C LYS A 72 1.22 15.25 3.58
N MET A 73 1.11 13.99 3.98
CA MET A 73 2.20 13.01 3.87
C MET A 73 2.60 12.77 2.40
N LEU A 74 1.62 12.53 1.51
CA LEU A 74 1.87 12.33 0.08
C LEU A 74 2.49 13.56 -0.58
N SER A 75 1.99 14.76 -0.29
CA SER A 75 2.57 16.00 -0.84
C SER A 75 4.01 16.24 -0.36
N THR A 76 4.32 15.85 0.88
CA THR A 76 5.68 15.96 1.43
C THR A 76 6.59 14.95 0.74
N LEU A 77 6.12 13.71 0.55
CA LEU A 77 6.86 12.69 -0.17
C LEU A 77 7.16 13.11 -1.62
N ASP A 78 6.17 13.62 -2.36
CA ASP A 78 6.33 14.09 -3.73
C ASP A 78 7.37 15.23 -3.84
N MET A 79 7.33 16.18 -2.90
CA MET A 79 8.32 17.25 -2.82
C MET A 79 9.73 16.73 -2.56
N LEU A 80 9.88 15.68 -1.74
CA LEU A 80 11.18 15.11 -1.37
C LEU A 80 11.73 14.12 -2.41
N SER A 81 10.88 13.44 -3.18
CA SER A 81 11.28 12.38 -4.10
C SER A 81 11.97 12.86 -5.37
N LYS A 82 11.94 14.17 -5.67
CA LYS A 82 12.57 14.78 -6.87
C LYS A 82 12.23 14.08 -8.19
N GLY A 83 11.11 13.37 -8.21
CA GLY A 83 10.65 12.47 -9.27
C GLY A 83 9.19 12.10 -9.02
N PRO A 84 8.46 11.60 -10.04
CA PRO A 84 7.01 11.53 -9.99
C PRO A 84 6.52 10.50 -8.98
N LEU A 85 5.71 10.96 -8.01
CA LEU A 85 4.87 10.12 -7.18
C LEU A 85 3.55 9.84 -7.92
N ILE A 86 3.19 8.57 -8.02
CA ILE A 86 1.92 8.12 -8.60
C ILE A 86 1.07 7.53 -7.47
N LEU A 87 -0.06 8.18 -7.20
CA LEU A 87 -1.05 7.72 -6.24
C LEU A 87 -2.00 6.72 -6.91
N GLY A 88 -1.79 5.42 -6.71
CA GLY A 88 -2.85 4.43 -6.87
C GLY A 88 -3.70 4.41 -5.61
N ALA A 89 -5.00 4.68 -5.74
CA ALA A 89 -5.97 4.74 -4.65
C ALA A 89 -7.05 3.67 -4.78
N GLY A 90 -7.50 3.14 -3.64
CA GLY A 90 -8.47 2.06 -3.54
C GLY A 90 -9.31 2.18 -2.27
N VAL A 91 -10.39 1.41 -2.22
CA VAL A 91 -11.38 1.43 -1.12
C VAL A 91 -11.18 0.31 -0.10
N GLY A 92 -10.23 -0.61 -0.35
CA GLY A 92 -10.08 -1.83 0.44
C GLY A 92 -11.01 -2.93 -0.05
N TRP A 93 -10.65 -4.17 0.22
CA TRP A 93 -11.44 -5.36 -0.17
C TRP A 93 -11.55 -6.38 0.97
N MET A 94 -10.72 -6.25 2.00
CA MET A 94 -10.69 -7.13 3.17
C MET A 94 -11.45 -6.44 4.29
N GLU A 95 -12.63 -6.97 4.65
CA GLU A 95 -13.44 -6.40 5.73
C GLU A 95 -12.74 -6.54 7.09
N GLU A 96 -11.97 -7.61 7.29
CA GLU A 96 -11.24 -7.92 8.52
C GLU A 96 -10.00 -7.05 8.75
N GLU A 97 -9.66 -6.19 7.80
CA GLU A 97 -8.56 -5.22 7.91
C GLU A 97 -9.01 -3.88 8.53
N ILE A 98 -10.30 -3.77 8.88
CA ILE A 98 -10.94 -2.58 9.47
C ILE A 98 -11.09 -2.71 10.99
#